data_AF-A0A1B7NI31-F1
#
_entry.id   AF-A0A1B7NI31-F1
#
_cell.length_a   1.000
_cell.length_b   1.000
_cell.length_c   1.000
_cell.angle_alpha   90.00
_cell.angle_beta   90.00
_cell.angle_gamma   90.00
#
_symmetry.space_group_name_H-M   'P 1'
#
loop_
_entity.id
_entity.type
_entity.pdbx_description
1 polymer ?
#
loop_
_entity_poly.entity_id
_entity_poly.type
_entity_poly.pdbx_seq_one_letter_code
_entity_poly.pdbx_strand_id
1 'polypeptide(L)'
;MDVEFANPSAESAIPSEESFPRRTLRKRVTTSKGSSLRFKPASVSAITPRRGTSPEDSLTKKAYKQAYLQSASRASNERENRVRELKKRALAIPSTGKTPATWRQRLLMQMVYDEITPYPDEAWVSQLGVIINRSYHQVKNWFSNQRQKDARDSRQHTPQPATPAGLEASLCKISCDGRDLRLRTAALESCKAEDWSDAFFDEVVMIYNFRLLAKHSQEEARAACGEPVPDVGIPS
;
A
#
# COMPACT_ATOMS: atom_id res chain seq x y z
N MET A 1 -50.55 51.10 -20.11
CA MET A 1 -49.57 50.51 -21.03
C MET A 1 -48.76 49.49 -20.25
N ASP A 2 -49.44 48.55 -19.62
CA ASP A 2 -50.08 47.33 -20.18
C ASP A 2 -49.05 46.20 -20.26
N VAL A 3 -49.07 45.25 -19.31
CA VAL A 3 -49.51 43.83 -19.43
C VAL A 3 -48.79 43.09 -20.58
N GLU A 4 -48.28 41.85 -20.51
CA GLU A 4 -48.68 40.65 -19.77
C GLU A 4 -47.64 39.52 -20.02
N PHE A 5 -47.81 38.45 -19.26
CA PHE A 5 -47.18 37.13 -19.28
C PHE A 5 -47.09 36.43 -20.65
N ALA A 6 -46.12 35.51 -20.81
CA ALA A 6 -46.36 34.06 -20.94
C ALA A 6 -45.13 33.26 -21.46
N ASN A 7 -44.67 32.31 -20.64
CA ASN A 7 -44.10 31.01 -21.05
C ASN A 7 -45.25 30.08 -21.53
N PRO A 8 -45.08 28.79 -21.95
CA PRO A 8 -43.93 28.04 -22.50
C PRO A 8 -44.36 27.09 -23.68
N SER A 9 -43.46 26.16 -24.07
CA SER A 9 -43.73 24.75 -24.44
C SER A 9 -43.54 24.29 -25.90
N ALA A 10 -43.25 22.97 -26.00
CA ALA A 10 -43.20 22.04 -27.13
C ALA A 10 -41.83 21.87 -27.84
N GLU A 11 -41.32 20.68 -28.18
CA GLU A 11 -41.65 19.27 -27.88
C GLU A 11 -40.53 18.40 -28.51
N SER A 12 -40.54 17.10 -28.19
CA SER A 12 -39.87 16.00 -28.88
C SER A 12 -38.34 15.83 -28.71
N ALA A 13 -37.80 14.62 -28.55
CA ALA A 13 -38.38 13.30 -28.44
C ALA A 13 -37.34 12.35 -27.83
N ILE A 14 -37.83 11.46 -26.98
CA ILE A 14 -37.16 10.25 -26.50
C ILE A 14 -37.18 9.21 -27.64
N PRO A 15 -36.14 8.39 -27.78
CA PRO A 15 -36.36 6.99 -28.09
C PRO A 15 -35.90 6.10 -26.93
N SER A 16 -36.88 5.34 -26.44
CA SER A 16 -36.73 4.14 -25.63
C SER A 16 -36.13 3.02 -26.49
N GLU A 17 -35.86 1.89 -25.84
CA GLU A 17 -35.28 0.62 -26.34
C GLU A 17 -33.78 0.51 -26.02
N GLU A 18 -33.25 -0.51 -25.37
CA GLU A 18 -33.73 -1.88 -25.24
C GLU A 18 -33.06 -2.53 -24.02
N SER A 19 -33.87 -3.28 -23.27
CA SER A 19 -33.45 -4.15 -22.18
C SER A 19 -32.80 -5.41 -22.75
N PHE A 20 -31.51 -5.65 -22.44
CA PHE A 20 -30.95 -7.00 -22.52
C PHE A 20 -30.14 -7.39 -21.27
N PRO A 21 -30.42 -8.57 -20.69
CA PRO A 21 -29.85 -9.01 -19.42
C PRO A 21 -28.41 -9.52 -19.60
N ARG A 22 -27.49 -9.02 -18.77
CA ARG A 22 -26.14 -9.59 -18.66
C ARG A 22 -26.20 -10.97 -17.99
N ARG A 23 -26.20 -11.99 -18.86
CA ARG A 23 -25.92 -13.40 -18.61
C ARG A 23 -24.82 -13.60 -17.56
N THR A 24 -25.16 -14.27 -16.48
CA THR A 24 -24.21 -14.84 -15.52
C THR A 24 -23.58 -16.10 -16.12
N LEU A 25 -22.31 -16.05 -16.48
CA LEU A 25 -21.57 -17.23 -16.92
C LEU A 25 -21.04 -17.99 -15.69
N ARG A 26 -21.90 -18.81 -15.09
CA ARG A 26 -21.49 -19.86 -14.14
C ARG A 26 -20.67 -20.91 -14.89
N LYS A 27 -19.34 -20.92 -14.72
CA LYS A 27 -18.53 -22.09 -15.06
C LYS A 27 -18.81 -23.21 -14.05
N ARG A 28 -19.70 -24.14 -14.41
CA ARG A 28 -19.65 -25.52 -13.92
C ARG A 28 -18.52 -26.21 -14.67
N VAL A 29 -17.53 -26.73 -13.96
CA VAL A 29 -16.71 -27.83 -14.46
C VAL A 29 -17.15 -29.08 -13.73
N THR A 30 -17.61 -30.02 -14.53
CA THR A 30 -18.03 -31.36 -14.18
C THR A 30 -16.82 -32.26 -13.88
N THR A 31 -17.06 -33.13 -12.91
CA THR A 31 -16.35 -34.35 -12.53
C THR A 31 -15.50 -35.04 -13.60
N SER A 32 -14.27 -35.44 -13.23
CA SER A 32 -13.74 -36.75 -13.61
C SER A 32 -13.11 -37.44 -12.39
N LYS A 33 -13.80 -38.48 -11.92
CA LYS A 33 -13.22 -39.57 -11.15
C LYS A 33 -12.51 -40.48 -12.15
N GLY A 34 -11.29 -40.90 -11.82
CA GLY A 34 -10.64 -42.04 -12.46
C GLY A 34 -9.19 -41.78 -12.82
N SER A 35 -8.25 -42.25 -12.00
CA SER A 35 -7.63 -43.54 -12.27
C SER A 35 -6.71 -43.93 -11.11
N SER A 36 -7.02 -45.08 -10.54
CA SER A 36 -6.25 -45.78 -9.52
C SER A 36 -5.09 -46.49 -10.21
N LEU A 37 -3.87 -46.00 -10.04
CA LEU A 37 -2.68 -46.82 -10.25
C LEU A 37 -2.06 -47.15 -8.90
N ARG A 38 -2.41 -48.36 -8.43
CA ARG A 38 -1.68 -49.10 -7.41
C ARG A 38 -0.26 -49.35 -7.92
N PHE A 39 0.73 -48.73 -7.28
CA PHE A 39 2.05 -49.33 -7.18
C PHE A 39 2.17 -49.95 -5.79
N LYS A 40 2.31 -51.28 -5.74
CA LYS A 40 2.78 -52.00 -4.55
C LYS A 40 4.27 -52.36 -4.74
N PRO A 41 5.00 -52.48 -3.63
CA PRO A 41 6.41 -52.11 -3.54
C PRO A 41 7.36 -53.28 -3.81
N ALA A 42 8.56 -52.96 -4.27
CA ALA A 42 9.70 -53.88 -4.19
C ALA A 42 10.15 -53.99 -2.74
N SER A 43 10.17 -55.22 -2.24
CA SER A 43 10.73 -55.64 -0.97
C SER A 43 12.25 -55.67 -1.07
N VAL A 44 12.94 -54.86 -0.26
CA VAL A 44 14.33 -55.11 0.12
C VAL A 44 14.46 -54.88 1.61
N SER A 45 14.62 -55.98 2.34
CA SER A 45 14.98 -56.00 3.74
C SER A 45 16.40 -55.46 3.93
N ALA A 46 16.54 -54.41 4.72
CA ALA A 46 17.77 -54.12 5.45
C ALA A 46 17.38 -53.60 6.84
N ILE A 47 17.58 -54.48 7.81
CA ILE A 47 17.36 -54.27 9.24
C ILE A 47 18.46 -53.32 9.73
N THR A 48 18.06 -52.15 10.20
CA THR A 48 18.85 -51.34 11.16
C THR A 48 17.93 -50.99 12.33
N PRO A 49 18.45 -51.02 13.57
CA PRO A 49 17.61 -50.89 14.76
C PRO A 49 17.03 -49.48 14.85
N ARG A 50 15.71 -49.43 15.00
CA ARG A 50 14.93 -48.24 15.34
C ARG A 50 15.54 -47.56 16.56
N ARG A 51 16.17 -46.40 16.36
CA ARG A 51 16.34 -45.40 17.43
C ARG A 51 14.94 -44.90 17.77
N GLY A 52 14.35 -45.46 18.83
CA GLY A 52 13.06 -45.05 19.34
C GLY A 52 13.10 -43.57 19.69
N THR A 53 12.37 -42.75 18.95
CA THR A 53 11.93 -41.46 19.49
C THR A 53 11.06 -41.79 20.68
N SER A 54 11.55 -41.49 21.88
CA SER A 54 10.77 -41.66 23.10
C SER A 54 9.43 -40.92 22.94
N PRO A 55 8.29 -41.49 23.37
CA PRO A 55 7.02 -40.78 23.35
C PRO A 55 7.09 -39.42 24.06
N GLU A 56 8.01 -39.24 25.02
CA GLU A 56 8.30 -37.96 25.67
C GLU A 56 8.89 -36.90 24.71
N ASP A 57 9.77 -37.29 23.78
CA ASP A 57 10.33 -36.38 22.76
C ASP A 57 9.27 -35.89 21.77
N SER A 58 8.20 -36.67 21.57
CA SER A 58 7.07 -36.30 20.70
C SER A 58 6.14 -35.32 21.41
N LEU A 59 5.86 -35.53 22.70
CA LEU A 59 5.01 -34.66 23.51
C LEU A 59 5.65 -33.29 23.73
N THR A 60 6.95 -33.25 24.03
CA THR A 60 7.71 -32.00 24.18
C THR A 60 7.76 -31.19 22.87
N LYS A 61 7.98 -31.84 21.71
CA LYS A 61 7.92 -31.18 20.39
C LYS A 61 6.53 -30.61 20.07
N LYS A 62 5.45 -31.32 20.44
CA LYS A 62 4.07 -30.83 20.27
C LYS A 62 3.80 -29.62 21.17
N ALA A 63 4.20 -29.68 22.44
CA ALA A 63 4.06 -28.57 23.39
C ALA A 63 4.83 -27.33 22.93
N TYR A 64 6.08 -27.50 22.46
CA TYR A 64 6.87 -26.40 21.92
C TYR A 64 6.22 -25.75 20.69
N LYS A 65 5.77 -26.57 19.72
CA LYS A 65 5.07 -26.07 18.53
C LYS A 65 3.79 -25.33 18.91
N GLN A 66 3.03 -25.83 19.88
CA GLN A 66 1.81 -25.19 20.37
C GLN A 66 2.11 -23.85 21.05
N ALA A 67 3.15 -23.78 21.89
CA ALA A 67 3.59 -22.54 22.53
C ALA A 67 4.01 -21.48 21.50
N TYR A 68 4.78 -21.88 20.47
CA TYR A 68 5.19 -20.99 19.38
C TYR A 68 4.00 -20.42 18.58
N LEU A 69 3.01 -21.26 18.26
CA LEU A 69 1.81 -20.80 17.56
C LEU A 69 0.98 -19.84 18.42
N GLN A 70 0.89 -20.09 19.73
CA GLN A 70 0.21 -19.19 20.66
C GLN A 70 0.93 -17.84 20.77
N SER A 71 2.27 -17.82 20.86
CA SER A 71 3.03 -16.57 20.93
C SER A 71 2.92 -15.77 19.62
N ALA A 72 3.00 -16.44 18.46
CA ALA A 72 2.82 -15.79 17.16
C ALA A 72 1.42 -15.18 17.01
N SER A 73 0.38 -15.90 17.45
CA SER A 73 -1.00 -15.38 17.45
C SER A 73 -1.17 -14.15 18.35
N ARG A 74 -0.56 -14.16 19.55
CA ARG A 74 -0.58 -13.00 20.45
C ARG A 74 0.09 -11.78 19.82
N ALA A 75 1.29 -11.95 19.26
CA ALA A 75 2.01 -10.87 18.57
C ALA A 75 1.21 -10.28 17.39
N SER A 76 0.54 -11.14 16.61
CA SER A 76 -0.36 -10.70 15.52
C SER A 76 -1.52 -9.86 16.05
N ASN A 77 -2.20 -10.33 17.10
CA ASN A 77 -3.33 -9.62 17.70
C ASN A 77 -2.92 -8.27 18.30
N GLU A 78 -1.76 -8.21 18.97
CA GLU A 78 -1.21 -6.96 19.51
C GLU A 78 -0.91 -5.95 18.40
N ARG A 79 -0.34 -6.41 17.29
CA ARG A 79 -0.12 -5.58 16.11
C ARG A 79 -1.44 -5.07 15.51
N GLU A 80 -2.42 -5.94 15.31
CA GLU A 80 -3.73 -5.55 14.78
C GLU A 80 -4.42 -4.50 15.65
N ASN A 81 -4.32 -4.64 16.97
CA ASN A 81 -4.84 -3.64 17.91
C ASN A 81 -4.12 -2.28 17.77
N ARG A 82 -2.78 -2.29 17.62
CA ARG A 82 -2.00 -1.06 17.35
C ARG A 82 -2.42 -0.40 16.04
N VAL A 83 -2.56 -1.17 14.96
CA VAL A 83 -2.99 -0.67 13.64
C VAL A 83 -4.41 -0.08 13.73
N ARG A 84 -5.32 -0.75 14.44
CA ARG A 84 -6.69 -0.27 14.63
C ARG A 84 -6.72 1.06 15.38
N GLU A 85 -5.92 1.21 16.42
CA GLU A 85 -5.84 2.46 17.18
C GLU A 85 -5.19 3.58 16.37
N LEU A 86 -4.11 3.30 15.63
CA LEU A 86 -3.50 4.26 14.71
C LEU A 86 -4.49 4.75 13.65
N LYS A 87 -5.24 3.82 13.04
CA LYS A 87 -6.28 4.17 12.08
C LYS A 87 -7.38 5.00 12.70
N LYS A 88 -7.84 4.66 13.90
CA LYS A 88 -8.84 5.45 14.65
C LYS A 88 -8.35 6.87 14.88
N ARG A 89 -7.09 7.05 15.31
CA ARG A 89 -6.47 8.37 15.47
C ARG A 89 -6.39 9.14 14.14
N ALA A 90 -5.98 8.49 13.06
CA ALA A 90 -5.90 9.09 11.73
C ALA A 90 -7.29 9.47 11.16
N LEU A 91 -8.34 8.71 11.49
CA LEU A 91 -9.72 9.02 11.10
C LEU A 91 -10.31 10.18 11.91
N ALA A 92 -9.86 10.37 13.15
CA ALA A 92 -10.32 11.46 14.01
C ALA A 92 -9.78 12.85 13.59
N ILE A 93 -8.76 12.90 12.71
CA ILE A 93 -8.21 14.15 12.19
C ILE A 93 -9.29 14.84 11.34
N PRO A 94 -9.67 16.10 11.65
CA PRO A 94 -10.68 16.82 10.90
C PRO A 94 -10.32 16.94 9.42
N SER A 95 -11.13 16.34 8.56
CA SER A 95 -11.02 16.52 7.12
C SER A 95 -11.95 17.64 6.70
N THR A 96 -11.45 18.87 6.68
CA THR A 96 -12.19 20.00 6.09
C THR A 96 -12.24 19.82 4.57
N GLY A 97 -13.21 19.09 4.04
CA GLY A 97 -13.52 19.00 2.60
C GLY A 97 -12.32 18.97 1.63
N LYS A 98 -12.43 19.65 0.49
CA LYS A 98 -11.47 19.67 -0.63
C LYS A 98 -10.12 20.36 -0.32
N THR A 99 -9.71 20.48 0.94
CA THR A 99 -8.46 21.18 1.28
C THR A 99 -7.25 20.47 0.66
N PRO A 100 -6.45 21.17 -0.17
CA PRO A 100 -5.28 20.58 -0.81
C PRO A 100 -4.24 20.15 0.24
N ALA A 101 -3.37 19.22 -0.14
CA ALA A 101 -2.20 18.90 0.67
C ALA A 101 -1.23 20.08 0.67
N THR A 102 -0.76 20.45 1.87
CA THR A 102 0.31 21.45 2.02
C THR A 102 1.57 20.97 1.31
N TRP A 103 2.50 21.89 1.03
CA TRP A 103 3.79 21.56 0.42
C TRP A 103 4.50 20.42 1.16
N ARG A 104 4.66 20.55 2.49
CA ARG A 104 5.27 19.52 3.35
C ARG A 104 4.55 18.17 3.27
N GLN A 105 3.23 18.17 3.39
CA GLN A 105 2.42 16.95 3.32
C GLN A 105 2.63 16.23 1.97
N ARG A 106 2.66 16.99 0.88
CA ARG A 106 2.87 16.48 -0.47
C ARG A 106 4.27 15.89 -0.64
N LEU A 107 5.31 16.59 -0.22
CA LEU A 107 6.68 16.08 -0.32
C LEU A 107 6.86 14.77 0.45
N LEU A 108 6.28 14.66 1.65
CA LEU A 108 6.39 13.44 2.44
C LEU A 108 5.65 12.27 1.78
N MET A 109 4.42 12.48 1.29
CA MET A 109 3.70 11.43 0.56
C MET A 109 4.40 11.06 -0.76
N GLN A 110 5.01 12.04 -1.44
CA GLN A 110 5.79 11.83 -2.65
C GLN A 110 7.06 11.00 -2.38
N MET A 111 7.81 11.31 -1.32
CA MET A 111 8.97 10.51 -0.91
C MET A 111 8.58 9.06 -0.67
N VAL A 112 7.48 8.81 0.07
CA VAL A 112 7.01 7.44 0.28
C VAL A 112 6.63 6.79 -1.05
N TYR A 113 5.95 7.51 -1.95
CA TYR A 113 5.53 6.99 -3.24
C TYR A 113 6.69 6.65 -4.18
N ASP A 114 7.70 7.51 -4.25
CA ASP A 114 8.83 7.42 -5.19
C ASP A 114 9.95 6.53 -4.69
N GLU A 115 10.18 6.47 -3.38
CA GLU A 115 11.33 5.79 -2.80
C GLU A 115 10.95 4.48 -2.10
N ILE A 116 9.78 4.42 -1.45
CA ILE A 116 9.41 3.31 -0.57
C ILE A 116 8.37 2.39 -1.23
N THR A 117 7.15 2.88 -1.42
CA THR A 117 6.07 2.10 -2.02
C THR A 117 4.94 2.98 -2.58
N PRO A 118 4.44 2.69 -3.79
CA PRO A 118 3.21 3.28 -4.31
C PRO A 118 1.94 2.62 -3.73
N TYR A 119 2.09 1.54 -2.94
CA TYR A 119 1.01 0.75 -2.37
C TYR A 119 1.14 0.60 -0.84
N PRO A 120 1.19 1.69 -0.07
CA PRO A 120 1.18 1.58 1.39
C PRO A 120 -0.14 0.93 1.84
N ASP A 121 -0.05 0.05 2.83
CA ASP A 121 -1.20 -0.65 3.38
C ASP A 121 -1.91 0.19 4.45
N GLU A 122 -2.86 -0.42 5.15
CA GLU A 122 -3.60 0.24 6.21
C GLU A 122 -2.73 0.74 7.37
N ALA A 123 -1.73 -0.04 7.80
CA ALA A 123 -0.84 0.36 8.89
C ALA A 123 -0.06 1.62 8.51
N TRP A 124 0.62 1.59 7.36
CA TRP A 124 1.47 2.68 6.91
C TRP A 124 0.69 3.92 6.51
N VAL A 125 -0.49 3.77 5.89
CA VAL A 125 -1.39 4.91 5.61
C VAL A 125 -1.86 5.57 6.90
N SER A 126 -2.13 4.79 7.95
CA SER A 126 -2.56 5.33 9.25
C SER A 126 -1.42 6.10 9.94
N GLN A 127 -0.20 5.55 9.94
CA GLN A 127 0.99 6.24 10.45
C GLN A 127 1.23 7.55 9.71
N LEU A 128 1.20 7.53 8.38
CA LEU A 128 1.34 8.73 7.55
C LEU A 128 0.32 9.80 7.93
N GLY A 129 -0.95 9.40 8.08
CA GLY A 129 -2.03 10.32 8.46
C GLY A 129 -1.76 11.02 9.79
N VAL A 130 -1.30 10.26 10.79
CA VAL A 130 -0.93 10.82 12.10
C VAL A 130 0.28 11.76 11.99
N ILE A 131 1.36 11.35 11.32
CA ILE A 131 2.60 12.13 11.21
C ILE A 131 2.40 13.47 10.51
N ILE A 132 1.60 13.49 9.43
CA ILE A 132 1.40 14.70 8.62
C ILE A 132 0.13 15.48 8.99
N ASN A 133 -0.56 15.05 10.04
CA ASN A 133 -1.84 15.58 10.50
C ASN A 133 -2.87 15.69 9.35
N ARG A 134 -3.10 14.57 8.66
CA ARG A 134 -4.05 14.48 7.54
C ARG A 134 -4.88 13.21 7.68
N SER A 135 -6.17 13.30 7.37
CA SER A 135 -7.07 12.17 7.60
C SER A 135 -6.69 10.94 6.78
N TYR A 136 -6.94 9.75 7.35
CA TYR A 136 -6.67 8.46 6.69
C TYR A 136 -7.18 8.40 5.24
N HIS A 137 -8.42 8.86 5.00
CA HIS A 137 -9.03 8.85 3.68
C HIS A 137 -8.32 9.76 2.68
N GLN A 138 -7.89 10.95 3.12
CA GLN A 138 -7.18 11.89 2.26
C GLN A 138 -5.81 11.34 1.85
N VAL A 139 -5.09 10.69 2.76
CA VAL A 139 -3.80 10.03 2.44
C VAL A 139 -4.03 8.88 1.47
N LYS A 140 -4.97 7.97 1.78
CA LYS A 140 -5.31 6.84 0.89
C LYS A 140 -5.70 7.29 -0.52
N ASN A 141 -6.52 8.34 -0.62
CA ASN A 141 -6.96 8.90 -1.89
C ASN A 141 -5.80 9.54 -2.65
N TRP A 142 -4.86 10.19 -1.96
CA TRP A 142 -3.68 10.77 -2.60
C TRP A 142 -2.86 9.69 -3.33
N PHE A 143 -2.55 8.57 -2.66
CA PHE A 143 -1.82 7.46 -3.29
C PHE A 143 -2.61 6.83 -4.46
N SER A 144 -3.94 6.72 -4.32
CA SER A 144 -4.79 6.24 -5.42
C SER A 144 -4.74 7.17 -6.64
N ASN A 145 -4.87 8.47 -6.42
CA ASN A 145 -4.85 9.47 -7.49
C ASN A 145 -3.48 9.53 -8.16
N GLN A 146 -2.40 9.39 -7.39
CA GLN A 146 -1.04 9.38 -7.94
C GLN A 146 -0.83 8.20 -8.89
N ARG A 147 -1.25 6.99 -8.51
CA ARG A 147 -1.19 5.83 -9.43
C ARG A 147 -2.03 6.00 -10.69
N GLN A 148 -3.20 6.64 -10.58
CA GLN A 148 -4.04 6.92 -11.74
C GLN A 148 -3.41 7.97 -12.66
N LYS A 149 -2.75 8.98 -12.09
CA LYS A 149 -1.98 9.98 -12.85
C LYS A 149 -0.86 9.29 -13.63
N ASP A 150 -0.02 8.49 -12.96
CA ASP A 150 1.09 7.80 -13.61
C ASP A 150 0.60 6.85 -14.73
N ALA A 151 -0.52 6.16 -14.51
CA ALA A 151 -1.14 5.30 -15.51
C ALA A 151 -1.69 6.09 -16.71
N ARG A 152 -2.15 7.34 -16.51
CA ARG A 152 -2.60 8.22 -17.59
C ARG A 152 -1.40 8.76 -18.38
N ASP A 153 -0.38 9.23 -17.68
CA ASP A 153 0.81 9.83 -18.29
C ASP A 153 1.58 8.78 -19.11
N SER A 154 1.66 7.53 -18.63
CA SER A 154 2.25 6.41 -19.37
C SER A 154 1.54 6.11 -20.69
N ARG A 155 0.21 6.30 -20.77
CA ARG A 155 -0.57 6.11 -22.01
C ARG A 155 -0.39 7.26 -23.01
N GLN A 156 -0.09 8.46 -22.53
CA GLN A 156 0.08 9.64 -23.38
C GLN A 156 1.48 9.69 -24.00
N HIS A 157 2.51 9.22 -23.29
CA HIS A 157 3.90 9.28 -23.75
C HIS A 157 4.38 8.04 -24.51
N THR A 158 3.58 6.97 -24.61
CA THR A 158 3.95 5.75 -25.37
C THR A 158 2.75 5.24 -26.17
N PRO A 159 2.73 5.34 -27.51
CA PRO A 159 1.61 4.88 -28.34
C PRO A 159 1.48 3.35 -28.45
N GLN A 160 2.42 2.58 -27.89
CA GLN A 160 2.41 1.12 -27.90
C GLN A 160 1.71 0.54 -26.66
N PRO A 161 1.21 -0.71 -26.71
CA PRO A 161 0.42 -1.27 -25.62
C PRO A 161 1.23 -1.21 -24.33
N ALA A 162 0.80 -0.34 -23.41
CA ALA A 162 1.45 -0.10 -22.14
C ALA A 162 1.62 -1.43 -21.40
N THR A 163 2.81 -1.99 -21.44
CA THR A 163 3.13 -3.08 -20.53
C THR A 163 3.04 -2.48 -19.12
N PRO A 164 2.31 -3.10 -18.19
CA PRO A 164 2.30 -2.69 -16.78
C PRO A 164 3.68 -2.80 -16.10
N ALA A 165 4.73 -3.03 -16.88
CA ALA A 165 6.08 -3.39 -16.47
C ALA A 165 6.82 -2.25 -15.78
N GLY A 166 6.56 -0.97 -16.08
CA GLY A 166 7.37 0.12 -15.50
C GLY A 166 7.28 0.18 -13.96
N LEU A 167 6.07 0.41 -13.43
CA LEU A 167 5.87 0.53 -11.99
C LEU A 167 5.98 -0.84 -11.30
N GLU A 168 5.33 -1.88 -11.82
CA GLU A 168 5.33 -3.19 -11.15
C GLU A 168 6.70 -3.89 -11.23
N ALA A 169 7.51 -3.71 -12.28
CA ALA A 169 8.86 -4.29 -12.30
C ALA A 169 9.83 -3.58 -11.34
N SER A 170 9.52 -2.35 -10.93
CA SER A 170 10.28 -1.63 -9.90
C SER A 170 9.95 -2.08 -8.47
N LEU A 171 9.03 -3.03 -8.30
CA LEU A 171 8.55 -3.47 -6.98
C LEU A 171 8.98 -4.90 -6.65
N CYS A 172 9.48 -5.06 -5.43
CA CYS A 172 9.82 -6.34 -4.84
C CYS A 172 8.85 -6.67 -3.71
N LYS A 173 8.38 -7.93 -3.68
CA LYS A 173 7.54 -8.44 -2.61
C LYS A 173 8.40 -8.80 -1.41
N ILE A 174 8.06 -8.29 -0.24
CA ILE A 174 8.72 -8.62 1.03
C ILE A 174 7.70 -9.11 2.06
N SER A 175 8.17 -9.87 3.05
CA SER A 175 7.39 -10.17 4.25
C SER A 175 7.81 -9.22 5.37
N CYS A 176 6.85 -8.48 5.93
CA CYS A 176 7.05 -7.47 6.96
C CYS A 176 5.97 -7.70 8.02
N ASP A 177 6.33 -7.94 9.28
CA ASP A 177 5.37 -8.11 10.40
C ASP A 177 4.20 -9.09 10.11
N GLY A 178 4.50 -10.21 9.45
CA GLY A 178 3.51 -11.26 9.16
C GLY A 178 2.58 -10.96 7.97
N ARG A 179 2.89 -9.94 7.16
CA ARG A 179 2.13 -9.55 5.98
C ARG A 179 3.02 -9.29 4.78
N ASP A 180 2.43 -9.37 3.60
CA ASP A 180 3.13 -9.12 2.35
C ASP A 180 3.05 -7.65 1.96
N LEU A 181 4.20 -7.05 1.69
CA LEU A 181 4.35 -5.69 1.19
C LEU A 181 5.03 -5.69 -0.18
N ARG A 182 4.82 -4.61 -0.94
CA ARG A 182 5.53 -4.34 -2.19
C ARG A 182 6.32 -3.06 -2.02
N LEU A 183 7.64 -3.17 -1.95
CA LEU A 183 8.54 -2.03 -1.84
C LEU A 183 9.28 -1.81 -3.15
N ARG A 184 9.77 -0.60 -3.37
CA ARG A 184 10.65 -0.31 -4.50
C ARG A 184 12.01 -0.93 -4.31
N THR A 185 12.67 -1.28 -5.42
CA THR A 185 14.04 -1.80 -5.39
C THR A 185 15.00 -0.81 -4.72
N ALA A 186 14.85 0.50 -4.96
CA ALA A 186 15.68 1.53 -4.32
C ALA A 186 15.63 1.52 -2.78
N ALA A 187 14.45 1.27 -2.20
CA ALA A 187 14.31 1.09 -0.75
C ALA A 187 15.07 -0.14 -0.24
N LEU A 188 15.19 -1.20 -1.06
CA LEU A 188 15.90 -2.42 -0.72
C LEU A 188 17.41 -2.33 -0.93
N GLU A 189 17.87 -1.41 -1.78
CA GLU A 189 19.29 -1.08 -1.93
C GLU A 189 19.84 -0.35 -0.70
N SER A 190 18.99 0.46 -0.05
CA SER A 190 19.37 1.23 1.15
C SER A 190 19.20 0.44 2.44
N CYS A 191 18.18 -0.42 2.54
CA CYS A 191 17.83 -1.17 3.74
C CYS A 191 17.38 -2.59 3.39
N LYS A 192 17.80 -3.61 4.15
CA LYS A 192 17.45 -4.99 3.81
C LYS A 192 15.96 -5.24 4.03
N ALA A 193 15.40 -6.20 3.29
CA ALA A 193 13.99 -6.58 3.40
C ALA A 193 13.59 -6.98 4.84
N GLU A 194 14.50 -7.60 5.58
CA GLU A 194 14.31 -8.05 6.98
C GLU A 194 14.28 -6.91 8.01
N ASP A 195 14.82 -5.74 7.67
CA ASP A 195 14.83 -4.57 8.56
C ASP A 195 13.50 -3.80 8.50
N TRP A 196 12.71 -4.00 7.43
CA TRP A 196 11.43 -3.34 7.28
C TRP A 196 10.40 -3.87 8.26
N SER A 197 9.88 -2.96 9.07
CA SER A 197 8.79 -3.16 10.02
C SER A 197 7.91 -1.92 10.06
N ASP A 198 6.74 -2.00 10.68
CA ASP A 198 5.90 -0.82 10.92
C ASP A 198 6.65 0.26 11.75
N ALA A 199 7.51 -0.15 12.68
CA ALA A 199 8.31 0.77 13.50
C ALA A 199 9.41 1.46 12.68
N PHE A 200 10.15 0.68 11.89
CA PHE A 200 11.20 1.23 11.03
C PHE A 200 10.64 2.20 9.98
N PHE A 201 9.50 1.86 9.37
CA PHE A 201 8.81 2.77 8.46
C PHE A 201 8.43 4.10 9.14
N ASP A 202 7.90 4.04 10.36
CA ASP A 202 7.54 5.23 11.15
C ASP A 202 8.77 6.13 11.38
N GLU A 203 9.90 5.55 11.78
CA GLU A 203 11.16 6.27 12.00
C GLU A 203 11.67 6.97 10.74
N VAL A 204 11.73 6.25 9.60
CA VAL A 204 12.16 6.79 8.32
C VAL A 204 11.32 8.01 7.94
N VAL A 205 10.00 7.88 8.06
CA VAL A 205 9.05 8.96 7.72
C VAL A 205 9.17 10.12 8.69
N MET A 206 9.30 9.88 10.00
CA MET A 206 9.47 10.92 11.00
C MET A 206 10.77 11.71 10.81
N ILE A 207 11.88 11.03 10.54
CA ILE A 207 13.18 11.66 10.26
C ILE A 207 13.07 12.56 9.02
N TYR A 208 12.45 12.06 7.95
CA TYR A 208 12.24 12.87 6.74
C TYR A 208 11.34 14.09 7.01
N ASN A 209 10.25 13.90 7.75
CA ASN A 209 9.35 14.99 8.15
C ASN A 209 10.07 16.07 8.95
N PHE A 210 10.92 15.66 9.90
CA PHE A 210 11.73 16.57 10.70
C PHE A 210 12.70 17.37 9.83
N ARG A 211 13.39 16.71 8.88
CA ARG A 211 14.28 17.37 7.93
C ARG A 211 13.56 18.41 7.08
N LEU A 212 12.33 18.13 6.64
CA LEU A 212 11.51 19.10 5.90
C LEU A 212 11.16 20.34 6.76
N LEU A 213 10.79 20.13 8.02
CA LEU A 213 10.48 21.23 8.94
C LEU A 213 11.72 22.08 9.24
N ALA A 214 12.86 21.44 9.50
CA ALA A 214 14.12 22.13 9.74
C ALA A 214 14.56 22.96 8.54
N LYS A 215 14.44 22.40 7.32
CA LYS A 215 14.76 23.11 6.07
C LYS A 215 13.87 24.35 5.90
N HIS A 216 12.57 24.22 6.11
CA HIS A 216 11.63 25.34 6.02
C HIS A 216 11.98 26.45 7.02
N SER A 217 12.26 26.09 8.27
CA SER A 217 12.65 27.06 9.30
C SER A 217 13.95 27.80 8.96
N GLN A 218 14.94 27.10 8.36
CA GLN A 218 16.17 27.73 7.89
C GLN A 218 15.93 28.68 6.71
N GLU A 219 15.05 28.31 5.78
CA GLU A 219 14.67 29.16 4.65
C GLU A 219 13.96 30.44 5.13
N GLU A 220 13.05 30.32 6.09
CA GLU A 220 12.38 31.46 6.72
C GLU A 220 13.38 32.38 7.45
N ALA A 221 14.33 31.81 8.20
CA ALA A 221 15.38 32.59 8.86
C ALA A 221 16.28 33.32 7.86
N ARG A 222 16.68 32.66 6.76
CA ARG A 222 17.48 33.28 5.69
C ARG A 222 16.72 34.40 4.99
N ALA A 223 15.44 34.19 4.69
CA ALA A 223 14.59 35.21 4.09
C ALA A 223 14.41 36.43 5.01
N ALA A 224 14.30 36.21 6.33
CA ALA A 224 14.19 37.28 7.32
C ALA A 224 15.50 38.07 7.51
N CYS A 225 16.66 37.43 7.36
CA CYS A 225 17.97 38.08 7.49
C CYS A 225 18.45 38.80 6.22
N GLY A 226 17.73 38.69 5.09
CA GLY A 226 18.05 39.43 3.86
C GLY A 226 19.41 39.10 3.25
N GLU A 227 19.95 37.90 3.48
CA GLU A 227 21.23 37.50 2.88
C GLU A 227 21.08 37.51 1.34
N PRO A 228 21.90 38.32 0.62
CA PRO A 228 21.83 38.38 -0.83
C PRO A 228 22.26 37.03 -1.41
N VAL A 229 21.47 36.52 -2.36
CA VAL A 229 21.85 35.39 -3.20
C VAL A 229 23.23 35.70 -3.79
N PRO A 230 24.24 34.81 -3.64
CA PRO A 230 25.56 35.05 -4.21
C PRO A 230 25.40 35.20 -5.72
N ASP A 231 25.75 36.38 -6.21
CA ASP A 231 25.77 36.75 -7.62
C ASP A 231 26.76 35.83 -8.32
N VAL A 232 26.24 34.79 -8.99
CA VAL A 232 27.05 33.90 -9.81
C VAL A 232 27.39 34.69 -11.05
N GLY A 233 28.51 35.41 -10.97
CA GLY A 233 29.07 36.18 -12.06
C GLY A 233 29.14 35.35 -13.33
N ILE A 234 28.40 35.78 -14.35
CA ILE A 234 28.45 35.23 -15.69
C ILE A 234 29.81 35.63 -16.27
N PRO A 235 30.71 34.68 -16.60
CA PRO A 235 31.96 35.02 -17.25
C PRO A 235 31.67 35.57 -18.66
N SER A 236 32.32 36.69 -18.98
CA SER A 236 32.22 37.43 -20.24
C SER A 236 32.79 36.67 -21.44
#